data_AF-A0A3D3SB56-F1
#
_entry.id   AF-A0A3D3SB56-F1
#
_cell.length_a   1.000
_cell.length_b   1.000
_cell.length_c   1.000
_cell.angle_alpha   90.00
_cell.angle_beta   90.00
_cell.angle_gamma   90.00
#
_symmetry.space_group_name_H-M   'P 1'
#
loop_
_entity.id
_entity.type
_entity.pdbx_description
1 polymer ?
#
loop_
_entity_poly.entity_id
_entity_poly.type
_entity_poly.pdbx_seq_one_letter_code
_entity_poly.pdbx_strand_id
1 'polypeptide(L)'
;MQIFLVAYMAILLLVAILSSRRQASFQNFVLADRNQPRILIIGSMLASTIGGGLTLGTVSKAYTIGFPAFWFVASGALAHLIQG
;
A
#
# COMPACT_ATOMS: atom_id res chain seq x y z
N MET A 1 -16.11 14.48 10.96
CA MET A 1 -15.10 13.40 11.08
C MET A 1 -15.67 12.04 10.67
N GLN A 2 -16.74 11.56 11.32
CA GLN A 2 -17.31 10.22 11.05
C GLN A 2 -17.81 10.05 9.61
N ILE A 3 -18.44 11.08 9.03
CA ILE A 3 -18.95 11.05 7.65
C ILE A 3 -17.84 10.75 6.63
N PHE A 4 -16.65 11.34 6.80
CA PHE A 4 -15.51 11.10 5.90
C PHE A 4 -14.97 9.67 6.00
N LEU A 5 -14.92 9.11 7.21
CA LEU A 5 -14.52 7.72 7.44
C LEU A 5 -15.50 6.74 6.80
N VAL A 6 -16.80 6.97 6.99
CA VAL A 6 -17.85 6.14 6.39
C VAL A 6 -17.79 6.22 4.86
N ALA A 7 -17.61 7.42 4.29
CA ALA A 7 -17.45 7.59 2.86
C ALA A 7 -16.21 6.87 2.32
N TYR A 8 -15.07 6.96 3.00
CA TYR A 8 -13.85 6.25 2.63
C TYR A 8 -14.04 4.74 2.62
N MET A 9 -14.66 4.18 3.66
CA MET A 9 -14.98 2.76 3.73
C MET A 9 -15.94 2.33 2.60
N ALA A 10 -16.96 3.13 2.31
CA ALA A 10 -17.89 2.86 1.21
C ALA A 10 -17.18 2.81 -0.15
N ILE A 11 -16.24 3.73 -0.40
CA ILE A 11 -15.44 3.74 -1.64
C ILE A 11 -14.57 2.49 -1.72
N LEU A 12 -13.88 2.10 -0.64
CA LEU A 12 -13.05 0.89 -0.63
C LEU A 12 -13.86 -0.37 -0.91
N LEU A 13 -15.04 -0.50 -0.29
CA LEU A 13 -15.95 -1.62 -0.52
C LEU A 13 -16.45 -1.65 -1.97
N LEU A 14 -16.80 -0.49 -2.53
CA LEU A 14 -17.23 -0.37 -3.92
C LEU A 14 -16.12 -0.82 -4.89
N VAL A 15 -14.88 -0.38 -4.68
CA VAL A 15 -13.72 -0.81 -5.49
C VAL A 15 -13.48 -2.32 -5.35
N ALA A 16 -13.57 -2.87 -4.13
CA ALA A 16 -13.41 -4.29 -3.87
C ALA A 16 -14.46 -5.14 -4.60
N ILE A 17 -15.74 -4.73 -4.55
CA ILE A 17 -16.84 -5.42 -5.24
C ILE A 17 -16.64 -5.36 -6.75
N LEU A 18 -16.34 -4.18 -7.32
CA LEU A 18 -16.10 -4.05 -8.75
C LEU A 18 -14.90 -4.87 -9.22
N SER A 19 -13.83 -4.94 -8.43
CA SER A 19 -12.64 -5.75 -8.70
C SER A 19 -12.94 -7.25 -8.65
N SER A 20 -13.67 -7.71 -7.63
CA SER A 20 -14.07 -9.12 -7.48
C SER A 20 -14.87 -9.62 -8.68
N ARG A 21 -15.75 -8.80 -9.24
CA ARG A 21 -16.57 -9.17 -10.41
C ARG A 21 -15.77 -9.30 -11.72
N ARG A 22 -14.52 -8.81 -11.77
CA ARG A 22 -13.65 -8.88 -12.95
C ARG A 22 -12.71 -10.08 -12.95
N GLN A 23 -12.66 -10.84 -11.87
CA GLN A 23 -11.73 -11.95 -11.71
C GLN A 23 -12.30 -13.21 -12.35
N ALA A 24 -11.86 -13.52 -13.56
CA ALA A 24 -12.37 -14.64 -14.36
C ALA A 24 -11.66 -15.98 -14.08
N SER A 25 -10.45 -15.96 -13.48
CA SER A 25 -9.60 -17.13 -13.26
C SER A 25 -8.73 -16.95 -12.02
N PHE A 26 -8.33 -18.08 -11.40
CA PHE A 26 -7.37 -18.08 -10.29
C PHE A 26 -6.05 -17.39 -10.67
N GLN A 27 -5.58 -17.58 -11.90
CA GLN A 27 -4.37 -16.92 -12.39
C GLN A 27 -4.55 -15.39 -12.49
N ASN A 28 -5.71 -14.94 -12.97
CA ASN A 28 -6.05 -13.52 -13.02
C ASN A 28 -6.14 -12.91 -11.62
N PHE A 29 -6.67 -13.66 -10.65
CA PHE A 29 -6.76 -13.23 -9.25
C PHE A 29 -5.38 -13.10 -8.58
N VAL A 30 -4.52 -14.12 -8.71
CA VAL A 30 -3.25 -14.19 -7.98
C VAL A 30 -2.13 -13.41 -8.67
N LEU A 31 -2.11 -13.40 -10.01
CA LEU A 31 -0.99 -12.85 -10.79
C LEU A 31 -1.37 -11.64 -11.64
N ALA A 32 -2.64 -11.21 -11.65
CA ALA A 32 -3.14 -10.20 -12.58
C ALA A 32 -2.73 -10.49 -14.04
N ASP A 33 -2.71 -11.79 -14.40
CA ASP A 33 -2.23 -12.32 -15.68
C ASP A 33 -0.81 -11.89 -16.08
N ARG A 34 0.01 -11.43 -15.12
CA ARG A 34 1.34 -10.84 -15.35
C ARG A 34 1.31 -9.66 -16.33
N ASN A 35 0.17 -8.99 -16.47
CA ASN A 35 -0.04 -7.89 -17.41
C ASN A 35 -0.11 -6.52 -16.73
N GLN A 36 0.14 -6.46 -15.42
CA GLN A 36 0.12 -5.22 -14.66
C GLN A 36 1.39 -4.40 -14.96
N PRO A 37 1.29 -3.10 -15.32
CA PRO A 37 2.47 -2.28 -15.55
C PRO A 37 3.31 -2.14 -14.27
N ARG A 38 4.64 -2.16 -14.44
CA ARG A 38 5.63 -2.13 -13.35
C ARG A 38 5.35 -1.07 -12.28
N ILE A 39 4.94 0.14 -12.70
CA ILE A 39 4.65 1.24 -11.77
C ILE A 39 3.48 0.93 -10.82
N LEU A 40 2.45 0.20 -11.27
CA LEU A 40 1.33 -0.19 -10.42
C LEU A 40 1.71 -1.30 -9.45
N ILE A 41 2.64 -2.18 -9.83
CA ILE A 41 3.21 -3.21 -8.95
C ILE A 41 4.01 -2.53 -7.83
N ILE A 42 4.95 -1.65 -8.18
CA ILE A 42 5.74 -0.88 -7.21
C ILE A 42 4.82 -0.08 -6.26
N GLY A 43 3.84 0.63 -6.84
CA GLY A 43 2.89 1.43 -6.06
C GLY A 43 2.07 0.61 -5.07
N SER A 44 1.60 -0.58 -5.45
CA SER A 44 0.83 -1.45 -4.55
C SER A 44 1.70 -2.04 -3.43
N MET A 45 2.96 -2.36 -3.71
CA MET A 45 3.92 -2.82 -2.70
C MET A 45 4.22 -1.72 -1.68
N LEU A 46 4.47 -0.49 -2.15
CA LEU A 46 4.64 0.68 -1.29
C LEU A 46 3.39 0.93 -0.44
N ALA A 47 2.20 0.90 -1.05
CA ALA A 47 0.94 1.08 -0.31
C ALA A 47 0.71 -0.01 0.75
N SER A 48 1.12 -1.26 0.49
CA SER A 48 0.96 -2.38 1.41
C SER A 48 1.86 -2.31 2.64
N THR A 49 3.01 -1.63 2.54
CA THR A 49 3.91 -1.43 3.69
C THR A 49 3.49 -0.25 4.56
N ILE A 50 2.79 0.73 3.99
CA ILE A 50 2.27 1.89 4.73
C ILE A 50 1.04 1.46 5.52
N GLY A 51 1.22 1.30 6.83
CA GLY A 51 0.14 1.04 7.77
C GLY A 51 0.37 1.74 9.10
N GLY A 52 -0.57 1.59 10.04
CA GLY A 52 -0.51 2.26 11.34
C GLY A 52 0.79 2.00 12.11
N GLY A 53 1.32 0.78 12.03
CA GLY A 53 2.59 0.41 12.65
C GLY A 53 3.80 1.14 12.07
N LEU A 54 3.92 1.21 10.74
CA LEU A 54 5.01 1.94 10.09
C LEU A 54 4.90 3.45 10.37
N THR A 55 3.70 4.01 10.29
CA THR A 55 3.46 5.44 10.52
C THR A 55 3.76 5.85 11.96
N LEU A 56 3.11 5.21 12.93
CA LEU A 56 3.31 5.53 14.35
C LEU A 56 4.73 5.16 14.81
N GLY A 57 5.26 4.02 14.34
CA GLY A 57 6.61 3.59 14.67
C GLY A 57 7.68 4.56 14.17
N THR A 58 7.55 5.05 12.94
CA THR A 58 8.49 6.04 12.36
C THR A 58 8.39 7.37 13.11
N VAL A 59 7.18 7.83 13.42
CA VAL A 59 6.98 9.06 14.20
C VAL A 59 7.58 8.91 15.60
N SER A 60 7.32 7.80 16.29
CA SER A 60 7.91 7.51 17.59
C SER A 60 9.43 7.50 17.54
N LYS A 61 10.02 6.95 16.48
CA LYS A 61 11.48 6.91 16.28
C LYS A 61 12.02 8.31 15.94
N ALA A 62 11.29 9.11 15.19
CA ALA A 62 11.67 10.50 14.92
C ALA A 62 11.69 11.33 16.21
N TYR A 63 10.79 11.07 17.17
CA TYR A 63 10.84 11.72 18.48
C TYR A 63 12.08 11.36 19.31
N THR A 64 12.69 10.19 19.10
CA THR A 64 13.86 9.75 19.87
C THR A 64 15.20 10.09 19.21
N ILE A 65 15.33 9.88 17.90
CA ILE A 65 16.59 10.04 17.17
C ILE A 65 16.56 11.16 16.12
N GLY A 66 15.42 11.83 15.93
CA GLY A 66 15.27 12.92 14.96
C GLY A 66 15.24 12.44 13.51
N PHE A 67 15.78 13.27 12.60
CA PHE A 67 15.83 13.03 11.16
C PHE A 67 16.39 11.66 10.73
N PRO A 68 17.41 11.07 11.39
CA PRO A 68 17.87 9.71 11.12
C PRO A 68 16.78 8.62 11.09
N ALA A 69 15.62 8.83 11.74
CA ALA A 69 14.48 7.91 11.66
C ALA A 69 13.93 7.75 10.23
N PHE A 70 14.09 8.75 9.36
CA PHE A 70 13.70 8.70 7.95
C PHE A 70 14.28 7.49 7.21
N TRP A 71 15.53 7.13 7.49
CA TRP A 71 16.22 6.01 6.82
C TRP A 71 15.54 4.66 7.06
N PHE A 72 14.78 4.52 8.14
CA PHE A 72 13.99 3.31 8.39
C PHE A 72 12.92 3.09 7.32
N VAL A 73 12.28 4.16 6.84
CA VAL A 73 11.25 4.09 5.79
C VAL A 73 11.88 4.19 4.40
N ALA A 74 12.87 5.06 4.23
CA ALA A 74 13.50 5.31 2.94
C ALA A 74 14.19 4.07 2.37
N SER A 75 14.83 3.26 3.21
CA SER A 75 15.48 2.01 2.79
C SER A 75 14.46 1.00 2.24
N GLY A 76 13.31 0.81 2.92
CA GLY A 76 12.23 -0.04 2.43
C GLY A 76 11.60 0.47 1.14
N ALA A 77 11.40 1.79 1.02
CA ALA A 77 10.89 2.39 -0.21
C ALA A 77 11.83 2.15 -1.40
N LEU A 78 13.14 2.36 -1.22
CA LEU A 78 14.15 2.11 -2.25
C LEU A 78 14.20 0.62 -2.65
N ALA A 79 14.05 -0.30 -1.70
CA ALA A 79 13.99 -1.73 -2.00
C ALA A 79 12.83 -2.08 -2.94
N HIS A 80 11.63 -1.53 -2.70
CA HIS A 80 10.47 -1.76 -3.57
C HIS A 80 10.62 -1.14 -4.97
N LEU A 81 11.31 0.00 -5.10
CA LEU A 81 11.62 0.59 -6.40
C LEU A 81 12.54 -0.31 -7.24
N ILE A 82 13.45 -1.03 -6.60
CA ILE A 82 14.38 -1.95 -7.28
C ILE A 82 13.68 -3.29 -7.60
N GLN A 83 12.80 -3.75 -6.71
CA GLN A 83 12.18 -5.07 -6.79
C GLN A 83 11.09 -5.17 -7.87
N GLY A 84 10.28 -4.13 -8.08
CA GLY A 84 9.20 -4.13 -9.08
C GLY A 84 9.73 -3.85 -10.47
#